data_AF-A0AAV7ID92-F1
#
_entry.id   AF-A0AAV7ID92-F1
#
_cell.length_a   1.000
_cell.length_b   1.000
_cell.length_c   1.000
_cell.angle_alpha   90.00
_cell.angle_beta   90.00
_cell.angle_gamma   90.00
#
_symmetry.space_group_name_H-M   'P 1'
#
loop_
_entity.id
_entity.type
_entity.pdbx_description
1 polymer ?
#
loop_
_entity_poly.entity_id
_entity_poly.type
_entity_poly.pdbx_seq_one_letter_code
_entity_poly.pdbx_strand_id
1 'polypeptide(L)'
;MQQKFFAQFDVPLREPPKPKGAALNLAITVGNMEIIKTLLDAGAYIDPSNGLRPLHWSIALNKYEIVEYLIKRGADINARCDTKNPVHVAAEKGHKEILELLIDHNAIIDPRAIHDAIQDALQNRHFEIVKILLDTSAKLYPLRICSPL
;
A
#
# COMPACT_ATOMS: atom_id res chain seq x y z
N MET A 1 -38.17 15.42 -45.14
CA MET A 1 -38.25 13.95 -45.03
C MET A 1 -36.87 13.37 -45.24
N GLN A 2 -36.39 12.59 -44.25
CA GLN A 2 -35.39 11.49 -44.29
C GLN A 2 -33.99 11.76 -44.90
N GLN A 3 -32.89 11.11 -44.52
CA GLN A 3 -32.29 10.52 -43.29
C GLN A 3 -30.97 9.87 -43.78
N LYS A 4 -29.92 9.83 -42.93
CA LYS A 4 -28.74 8.91 -42.97
C LYS A 4 -27.66 9.24 -44.03
N PHE A 5 -26.35 9.00 -43.84
CA PHE A 5 -25.60 8.17 -42.89
C PHE A 5 -24.11 8.62 -42.84
N PHE A 6 -23.42 8.18 -41.79
CA PHE A 6 -22.09 8.57 -41.33
C PHE A 6 -20.88 8.04 -42.15
N ALA A 7 -19.72 8.61 -41.81
CA ALA A 7 -18.34 8.07 -41.87
C ALA A 7 -17.50 8.46 -43.08
N GLN A 8 -16.43 9.24 -42.85
CA GLN A 8 -15.03 8.73 -42.92
C GLN A 8 -14.04 9.79 -42.44
N PHE A 9 -13.85 9.88 -41.12
CA PHE A 9 -12.62 10.41 -40.54
C PHE A 9 -12.17 9.37 -39.51
N ASP A 10 -11.44 8.37 -39.98
CA ASP A 10 -10.66 7.45 -39.14
C ASP A 10 -9.45 8.18 -38.54
N VAL A 11 -9.71 9.30 -37.84
CA VAL A 11 -8.79 9.73 -36.79
C VAL A 11 -9.24 8.91 -35.59
N PRO A 12 -8.41 7.97 -35.07
CA PRO A 12 -8.77 7.28 -33.86
C PRO A 12 -9.10 8.34 -32.82
N LEU A 13 -10.35 8.32 -32.32
CA LEU A 13 -10.76 9.11 -31.18
C LEU A 13 -9.72 8.82 -30.09
N ARG A 14 -8.80 9.78 -29.92
CA ARG A 14 -7.74 9.77 -28.93
C ARG A 14 -8.36 9.25 -27.64
N GLU A 15 -7.95 8.05 -27.20
CA GLU A 15 -8.52 7.45 -26.00
C GLU A 15 -8.55 8.50 -24.89
N PRO A 16 -9.67 8.67 -24.16
CA PRO A 16 -9.74 9.66 -23.09
C PRO A 16 -8.59 9.40 -22.11
N PRO A 17 -7.97 10.45 -21.55
CA PRO A 17 -6.74 10.33 -20.77
C PRO A 17 -6.98 9.39 -19.58
N LYS A 18 -6.44 8.16 -19.60
CA LYS A 18 -6.31 7.38 -18.37
C LYS A 18 -5.16 8.00 -17.59
N PRO A 19 -5.35 8.42 -16.31
CA PRO A 19 -5.42 7.41 -15.25
C PRO A 19 -6.19 7.87 -13.99
N LYS A 20 -7.35 7.29 -13.70
CA LYS A 20 -7.99 7.43 -12.36
C LYS A 20 -7.02 7.10 -11.21
N GLY A 21 -6.00 6.26 -11.46
CA GLY A 21 -4.94 5.94 -10.50
C GLY A 21 -4.05 7.13 -10.09
N ALA A 22 -3.72 8.05 -11.00
CA ALA A 22 -2.90 9.23 -10.61
C ALA A 22 -3.70 10.22 -9.78
N ALA A 23 -4.99 10.38 -10.09
CA ALA A 23 -5.91 11.18 -9.29
C ALA A 23 -6.04 10.62 -7.86
N LEU A 24 -6.11 9.29 -7.72
CA LEU A 24 -6.17 8.63 -6.41
C LEU A 24 -4.90 8.90 -5.58
N ASN A 25 -3.71 8.72 -6.15
CA ASN A 25 -2.46 9.04 -5.44
C ASN A 25 -2.39 10.51 -5.03
N LEU A 26 -2.77 11.44 -5.93
CA LEU A 26 -2.79 12.86 -5.58
C LEU A 26 -3.74 13.13 -4.41
N ALA A 27 -4.95 12.55 -4.42
CA ALA A 27 -5.91 12.68 -3.33
C ALA A 27 -5.35 12.14 -2.00
N ILE A 28 -4.59 11.04 -2.04
CA ILE A 28 -3.88 10.47 -0.90
C ILE A 28 -2.79 11.42 -0.40
N THR A 29 -2.00 12.02 -1.29
CA THR A 29 -0.96 12.98 -0.89
C THR A 29 -1.54 14.21 -0.19
N VAL A 30 -2.68 14.70 -0.68
CA VAL A 30 -3.43 15.81 -0.06
C VAL A 30 -4.10 15.36 1.24
N GLY A 31 -4.45 14.07 1.36
CA GLY A 31 -5.12 13.50 2.53
C GLY A 31 -6.64 13.73 2.53
N ASN A 32 -7.26 14.00 1.38
CA ASN A 32 -8.69 14.28 1.29
C ASN A 32 -9.49 12.98 1.15
N MET A 33 -10.01 12.48 2.28
CA MET A 33 -10.80 11.24 2.34
C MET A 33 -12.05 11.27 1.44
N GLU A 34 -12.72 12.41 1.32
CA GLU A 34 -13.96 12.52 0.53
C GLU A 34 -13.68 12.34 -0.96
N ILE A 35 -12.59 12.92 -1.44
CA ILE A 35 -12.13 12.75 -2.83
C ILE A 35 -11.70 11.28 -3.05
N ILE A 36 -11.00 10.66 -2.10
CA ILE A 36 -10.57 9.26 -2.21
C ILE A 36 -11.78 8.34 -2.34
N LYS A 37 -12.80 8.50 -1.49
CA LYS A 37 -14.06 7.75 -1.56
C LYS A 37 -14.73 7.95 -2.92
N THR A 38 -14.92 9.20 -3.33
CA THR A 38 -15.56 9.56 -4.60
C THR A 38 -14.83 8.92 -5.80
N LEU A 39 -13.50 8.93 -5.80
CA LEU A 39 -12.70 8.34 -6.88
C LEU A 39 -12.86 6.82 -6.92
N LEU A 40 -12.79 6.14 -5.78
CA LEU A 40 -12.94 4.69 -5.70
C LEU A 40 -14.38 4.25 -6.04
N ASP A 41 -15.39 5.02 -5.64
CA ASP A 41 -16.79 4.77 -5.98
C ASP A 41 -17.05 5.01 -7.48
N ALA A 42 -16.35 5.98 -8.09
CA ALA A 42 -16.34 6.18 -9.54
C ALA A 42 -15.54 5.11 -10.30
N GLY A 43 -14.98 4.10 -9.63
CA GLY A 43 -14.23 3.00 -10.26
C GLY A 43 -12.78 3.37 -10.59
N ALA A 44 -12.13 4.19 -9.76
CA ALA A 44 -10.67 4.27 -9.76
C ALA A 44 -10.07 2.92 -9.33
N TYR A 45 -8.96 2.53 -9.96
CA TYR A 45 -8.25 1.32 -9.58
C TYR A 45 -7.54 1.57 -8.24
N ILE A 46 -7.85 0.72 -7.27
CA ILE A 46 -7.21 0.74 -5.95
C ILE A 46 -5.75 0.25 -6.01
N ASP A 47 -5.48 -0.70 -6.91
CA ASP A 47 -4.14 -1.23 -7.21
C ASP A 47 -3.84 -1.07 -8.71
N PRO A 48 -3.51 0.15 -9.17
CA PRO A 48 -3.25 0.38 -10.59
C PRO A 48 -1.91 -0.26 -11.02
N SER A 49 -1.91 -0.93 -12.19
CA SER A 49 -0.73 -1.64 -12.72
C SER A 49 0.38 -0.73 -13.25
N ASN A 50 0.17 0.59 -13.27
CA ASN A 50 1.10 1.57 -13.83
C ASN A 50 2.19 2.03 -12.85
N GLY A 51 2.50 1.20 -11.84
CA GLY A 51 3.51 1.50 -10.83
C GLY A 51 3.09 2.50 -9.75
N LEU A 52 1.90 3.08 -9.86
CA LEU A 52 1.29 3.87 -8.79
C LEU A 52 0.85 2.92 -7.67
N ARG A 53 1.18 3.27 -6.43
CA ARG A 53 0.93 2.40 -5.27
C ARG A 53 0.22 3.15 -4.15
N PRO A 54 -1.11 3.29 -4.24
CA PRO A 54 -1.92 4.02 -3.27
C PRO A 54 -1.64 3.62 -1.82
N LEU A 55 -1.56 2.31 -1.55
CA LEU A 55 -1.28 1.78 -0.22
C LEU A 55 0.10 2.21 0.29
N HIS A 56 1.19 2.02 -0.48
CA HIS A 56 2.53 2.46 -0.06
C HIS A 56 2.61 3.96 0.20
N TRP A 57 1.99 4.79 -0.64
CA TRP A 57 1.98 6.25 -0.43
C TRP A 57 1.21 6.63 0.83
N SER A 58 0.06 6.03 1.09
CA SER A 58 -0.70 6.29 2.32
C SER A 58 0.08 5.91 3.58
N ILE A 59 0.84 4.81 3.53
CA ILE A 59 1.71 4.36 4.64
C ILE A 59 2.90 5.31 4.79
N ALA A 60 3.60 5.63 3.70
CA ALA A 60 4.78 6.50 3.73
C ALA A 60 4.46 7.92 4.25
N LEU A 61 3.22 8.38 4.06
CA LEU A 61 2.71 9.67 4.53
C LEU A 61 2.01 9.60 5.91
N ASN A 62 2.06 8.45 6.58
CA ASN A 62 1.43 8.18 7.88
C ASN A 62 -0.08 8.49 7.92
N LYS A 63 -0.83 8.14 6.87
CA LYS A 63 -2.27 8.41 6.74
C LYS A 63 -3.10 7.21 7.19
N TYR A 64 -3.14 6.95 8.50
CA TYR A 64 -3.78 5.77 9.10
C TYR A 64 -5.20 5.51 8.56
N GLU A 65 -6.07 6.51 8.57
CA GLU A 65 -7.47 6.36 8.14
C GLU A 65 -7.58 6.00 6.66
N ILE A 66 -6.64 6.48 5.83
CA ILE A 66 -6.57 6.15 4.41
C ILE A 66 -6.07 4.72 4.23
N VAL A 67 -5.05 4.30 4.97
CA VAL A 67 -4.54 2.91 4.94
C VAL A 67 -5.66 1.94 5.30
N GLU A 68 -6.34 2.19 6.41
CA GLU A 68 -7.43 1.36 6.90
C GLU A 68 -8.57 1.28 5.86
N TYR A 69 -8.94 2.42 5.27
CA TYR A 69 -9.98 2.47 4.25
C TYR A 69 -9.58 1.71 2.98
N LEU A 70 -8.34 1.85 2.50
CA LEU A 70 -7.85 1.15 1.32
C LEU A 70 -7.84 -0.38 1.54
N ILE A 71 -7.38 -0.85 2.70
CA ILE A 71 -7.40 -2.27 3.05
C ILE A 71 -8.85 -2.80 3.08
N LYS A 72 -9.78 -2.06 3.71
CA LYS A 72 -11.21 -2.41 3.73
C LYS A 72 -11.85 -2.44 2.33
N ARG A 73 -11.34 -1.65 1.38
CA ARG A 73 -11.79 -1.63 -0.03
C ARG A 73 -11.10 -2.71 -0.89
N GLY A 74 -10.27 -3.56 -0.29
CA GLY A 74 -9.64 -4.69 -0.96
C GLY A 74 -8.30 -4.38 -1.64
N ALA A 75 -7.59 -3.33 -1.20
CA ALA A 75 -6.22 -3.11 -1.62
C ALA A 75 -5.35 -4.32 -1.24
N ASP A 76 -4.43 -4.71 -2.13
CA ASP A 76 -3.48 -5.77 -1.83
C ASP A 76 -2.53 -5.35 -0.70
N ILE A 77 -2.78 -5.89 0.50
CA ILE A 77 -2.00 -5.65 1.70
C ILE A 77 -0.53 -6.11 1.57
N ASN A 78 -0.24 -6.95 0.57
CA ASN A 78 1.09 -7.48 0.29
C ASN A 78 1.72 -6.88 -0.97
N ALA A 79 1.10 -5.83 -1.54
CA ALA A 79 1.55 -5.21 -2.78
C ALA A 79 3.04 -4.88 -2.71
N ARG A 80 3.82 -5.22 -3.74
CA ARG A 80 5.27 -4.96 -3.73
C ARG A 80 5.61 -3.66 -4.45
N CYS A 81 6.33 -2.78 -3.78
CA CYS A 81 7.06 -1.66 -4.36
C CYS A 81 8.53 -2.01 -4.41
N ASP A 82 9.01 -2.40 -5.58
CA ASP A 82 10.35 -2.95 -5.78
C ASP A 82 10.60 -4.11 -4.81
N THR A 83 11.47 -3.92 -3.82
CA THR A 83 11.78 -4.91 -2.79
C THR A 83 10.93 -4.78 -1.53
N LYS A 84 10.16 -3.70 -1.36
CA LYS A 84 9.43 -3.36 -0.12
C LYS A 84 7.94 -3.65 -0.21
N ASN A 85 7.40 -4.36 0.77
CA ASN A 85 5.94 -4.48 0.97
C ASN A 85 5.45 -3.42 1.99
N PRO A 86 4.13 -3.25 2.20
CA PRO A 86 3.55 -2.30 3.15
C PRO A 86 4.16 -2.35 4.56
N VAL A 87 4.42 -3.54 5.09
CA VAL A 87 5.00 -3.75 6.43
C VAL A 87 6.41 -3.16 6.50
N HIS A 88 7.24 -3.36 5.47
CA HIS A 88 8.58 -2.77 5.44
C HIS A 88 8.52 -1.25 5.50
N VAL A 89 7.64 -0.62 4.71
CA VAL A 89 7.52 0.84 4.65
C VAL A 89 7.06 1.39 5.99
N ALA A 90 6.10 0.73 6.65
CA ALA A 90 5.63 1.15 7.97
C ALA A 90 6.73 1.07 9.03
N ALA A 91 7.49 -0.03 9.05
CA ALA A 91 8.57 -0.23 10.01
C ALA A 91 9.76 0.70 9.79
N GLU A 92 10.23 0.85 8.53
CA GLU A 92 11.30 1.78 8.14
C GLU A 92 10.97 3.21 8.56
N LYS A 93 9.70 3.63 8.36
CA LYS A 93 9.23 4.98 8.71
C LYS A 93 8.88 5.16 10.19
N GLY A 94 8.77 4.07 10.96
CA GLY A 94 8.42 4.13 12.37
C GLY A 94 6.93 4.30 12.66
N HIS A 95 6.06 4.02 11.69
CA HIS A 95 4.61 4.21 11.83
C HIS A 95 3.97 3.03 12.56
N LYS A 96 4.04 3.06 13.89
CA LYS A 96 3.62 1.99 14.78
C LYS A 96 2.18 1.54 14.55
N GLU A 97 1.24 2.47 14.55
CA GLU A 97 -0.20 2.17 14.47
C GLU A 97 -0.55 1.54 13.11
N ILE A 98 0.12 1.99 12.05
CA ILE A 98 -0.02 1.41 10.71
C ILE A 98 0.62 0.02 10.64
N LEU A 99 1.77 -0.18 11.29
CA LEU A 99 2.41 -1.49 11.37
C LEU A 99 1.51 -2.50 12.08
N GLU A 100 0.96 -2.14 13.24
CA GLU A 100 0.01 -2.97 13.98
C GLU A 100 -1.22 -3.30 13.12
N LEU A 101 -1.80 -2.30 12.46
CA LEU A 101 -2.93 -2.49 11.54
C LEU A 101 -2.62 -3.52 10.44
N LEU A 102 -1.44 -3.46 9.83
CA LEU A 102 -1.04 -4.40 8.77
C LEU A 102 -0.86 -5.82 9.31
N ILE A 103 -0.27 -5.96 10.49
CA ILE A 103 -0.08 -7.27 11.16
C ILE A 103 -1.44 -7.87 11.52
N ASP A 104 -2.35 -7.06 12.06
CA ASP A 104 -3.71 -7.49 12.43
C ASP A 104 -4.54 -7.94 11.22
N HIS A 105 -4.24 -7.42 10.03
CA HIS A 105 -4.83 -7.85 8.76
C HIS A 105 -4.02 -8.95 8.05
N ASN A 106 -3.17 -9.68 8.79
CA ASN A 106 -2.39 -10.82 8.30
C ASN A 106 -1.48 -10.49 7.11
N ALA A 107 -0.90 -9.30 7.07
CA ALA A 107 0.13 -8.97 6.08
C ALA A 107 1.29 -9.98 6.15
N ILE A 108 1.74 -10.43 4.99
CA ILE A 108 2.88 -11.34 4.86
C ILE A 108 4.14 -10.58 5.24
N ILE A 109 4.88 -11.14 6.19
CA ILE A 109 6.14 -10.59 6.64
C ILE A 109 7.24 -11.55 6.21
N ASP A 110 8.09 -11.10 5.29
CA ASP A 110 9.24 -11.87 4.83
C ASP A 110 10.32 -11.85 5.94
N PRO A 111 10.93 -12.99 6.33
CA PRO A 111 12.01 -13.01 7.33
C PRO A 111 13.17 -12.05 7.01
N ARG A 112 13.50 -11.85 5.73
CA ARG A 112 14.52 -10.87 5.32
C ARG A 112 14.06 -9.44 5.59
N ALA A 113 12.77 -9.18 5.34
CA ALA A 113 12.13 -7.91 5.66
C ALA A 113 12.25 -7.56 7.13
N ILE A 114 12.02 -8.54 8.01
CA ILE A 114 12.04 -8.32 9.45
C ILE A 114 13.44 -7.90 9.88
N HIS A 115 14.47 -8.58 9.37
CA HIS A 115 15.85 -8.24 9.68
C HIS A 115 16.18 -6.79 9.26
N ASP A 116 15.88 -6.43 8.01
CA ASP A 116 16.18 -5.09 7.49
C ASP A 116 15.35 -4.01 8.21
N ALA A 117 14.07 -4.28 8.46
CA ALA A 117 13.18 -3.40 9.20
C ALA A 117 13.61 -3.20 10.67
N ILE A 118 14.13 -4.25 11.33
CA ILE A 118 14.70 -4.13 12.68
C ILE A 118 15.97 -3.27 12.63
N GLN A 119 16.85 -3.49 11.65
CA GLN A 119 18.07 -2.69 11.50
C GLN A 119 17.76 -1.21 11.29
N ASP A 120 16.82 -0.89 10.39
CA ASP A 120 16.36 0.47 10.13
C ASP A 120 15.70 1.09 11.37
N ALA A 121 14.84 0.34 12.07
CA ALA A 121 14.20 0.81 13.30
C ALA A 121 15.22 1.10 14.41
N LEU A 122 16.28 0.30 14.54
CA LEU A 122 17.37 0.55 15.49
C LEU A 122 18.16 1.81 15.15
N GLN A 123 18.51 2.01 13.87
CA GLN A 123 19.22 3.21 13.41
C GLN A 123 18.42 4.49 13.69
N ASN A 124 17.11 4.43 13.50
CA ASN A 124 16.18 5.53 13.74
C ASN A 124 15.66 5.61 15.18
N ARG A 125 16.11 4.73 16.09
CA ARG A 125 15.71 4.66 17.51
C ARG A 125 14.20 4.42 17.73
N HIS A 126 13.55 3.72 16.82
CA HIS A 126 12.15 3.30 16.90
C HIS A 126 11.99 2.02 17.76
N PHE A 127 12.26 2.11 19.06
CA PHE A 127 12.30 0.94 19.96
C PHE A 127 10.99 0.14 20.03
N GLU A 128 9.84 0.81 19.90
CA GLU A 128 8.54 0.15 19.92
C GLU A 128 8.29 -0.70 18.65
N ILE A 129 8.78 -0.25 17.50
CA ILE A 129 8.75 -1.04 16.25
C ILE A 129 9.61 -2.29 16.40
N VAL A 130 10.80 -2.17 17.00
CA VAL A 130 11.69 -3.32 17.25
C VAL A 130 10.99 -4.37 18.11
N LYS A 131 10.30 -3.97 19.19
CA LYS A 131 9.51 -4.91 20.01
C LYS A 131 8.44 -5.62 19.19
N ILE A 132 7.62 -4.87 18.45
CA ILE A 132 6.54 -5.44 17.63
C ILE A 132 7.10 -6.44 16.62
N LEU A 133 8.19 -6.09 15.94
CA LEU A 133 8.81 -6.96 14.95
C LEU A 133 9.39 -8.22 15.60
N LEU A 134 10.05 -8.11 16.76
CA LEU A 134 10.57 -9.27 17.51
C LEU A 134 9.46 -10.20 18.00
N ASP A 135 8.37 -9.65 18.52
CA ASP A 135 7.21 -10.41 18.97
C ASP A 135 6.53 -11.13 17.80
N THR A 136 6.40 -10.44 16.66
CA THR A 136 5.81 -11.00 15.45
C THR A 136 6.68 -12.11 14.87
N SER A 137 7.99 -11.90 14.87
CA SER A 137 9.00 -12.89 14.58
C SER A 137 8.87 -14.16 15.43
N ALA A 138 8.82 -14.02 16.76
CA ALA A 138 8.70 -15.16 17.66
C ALA A 138 7.42 -15.97 17.40
N LYS A 139 6.33 -15.30 16.97
CA LYS A 139 5.08 -15.97 16.58
C LYS A 139 5.19 -16.70 15.23
N LEU A 140 5.87 -16.11 14.24
CA LEU A 140 6.01 -16.66 12.89
C LEU A 140 7.04 -17.80 12.82
N TYR A 141 8.05 -17.79 13.68
CA TYR A 141 9.05 -18.85 13.81
C TYR A 141 9.20 -19.31 15.26
N PRO A 142 8.26 -20.11 15.80
CA PRO A 142 8.25 -20.47 17.22
C PRO A 142 9.51 -21.18 17.75
N LEU A 143 10.41 -21.71 16.90
CA LEU A 143 11.55 -22.51 17.35
C LEU A 143 12.76 -22.39 16.40
N ARG A 144 13.81 -21.69 16.86
CA ARG A 144 15.20 -22.00 16.47
C ARG A 144 16.21 -21.89 17.62
N ILE A 145 15.72 -21.98 18.85
CA ILE A 145 16.52 -22.15 20.07
C ILE A 145 16.38 -23.61 20.51
N CYS A 146 17.07 -24.50 19.79
CA CYS A 146 17.61 -25.78 20.29
C CYS A 146 18.26 -26.54 19.13
N SER A 147 19.49 -26.19 18.81
CA SER A 147 20.49 -27.18 18.41
C SER A 147 21.69 -26.94 19.32
N PRO A 148 21.86 -27.73 20.40
CA PRO A 148 23.04 -27.62 21.23
C PRO A 148 24.25 -28.08 20.40
N LEU A 149 25.29 -27.24 20.38
CA LEU A 149 26.65 -27.68 20.02
C LEU A 149 27.18 -28.62 21.10
#